data_AF-A0A2E3EIA6-F1
#
_entry.id   AF-A0A2E3EIA6-F1
#
_cell.length_a   1.000
_cell.length_b   1.000
_cell.length_c   1.000
_cell.angle_alpha   90.00
_cell.angle_beta   90.00
_cell.angle_gamma   90.00
#
_symmetry.space_group_name_H-M   'P 1'
#
loop_
_entity.id
_entity.type
_entity.pdbx_description
1 polymer ?
#
loop_
_entity_poly.entity_id
_entity_poly.type
_entity_poly.pdbx_seq_one_letter_code
_entity_poly.pdbx_strand_id
1 'polypeptide(L)'
;MTTVFIAGSISITRLHEKVQERIAGIVASGLDVIVGDAGGADSSIQACLQDLGATRVTVYCTGKAPRNNVAGWPVHYVQSKARAGSRAFFTAKDRQMARDGDYGLMIWDCKSTGTLSNVLELLGHRKKSLVFVNKTRDFAKIGNPADLEQLLQLMSDSARRLADEKIGLSARLAALGPDRSADDPSPDAAAVAAQTVAAEAPASPLLKDPTGGTAMKLRLLLMSALRDHILQSRLSEPAAARLLGVPLSRISDLMRDKADVFGLDMLVNMATTAGLRVDMRISDRPDQPSGGIPGLGFQDSLL
;
A
#
# COMPACT_ATOMS: atom_id res chain seq x y z
N MET A 1 19.57 -2.62 -22.79
CA MET A 1 19.60 -1.20 -22.41
C MET A 1 18.93 -1.09 -21.05
N THR A 2 19.49 -0.31 -20.14
CA THR A 2 18.99 -0.21 -18.77
C THR A 2 17.69 0.60 -18.74
N THR A 3 16.65 0.03 -18.13
CA THR A 3 15.32 0.61 -18.04
C THR A 3 14.97 0.98 -16.60
N VAL A 4 14.51 2.21 -16.38
CA VAL A 4 14.08 2.71 -15.08
C VAL A 4 12.56 2.74 -15.00
N PHE A 5 12.00 1.99 -14.06
CA PHE A 5 10.60 2.04 -13.70
C PHE A 5 10.33 3.19 -12.73
N ILE A 6 9.63 4.23 -13.18
CA ILE A 6 9.28 5.38 -12.36
C ILE A 6 7.77 5.35 -12.06
N ALA A 7 7.41 5.38 -10.77
CA ALA A 7 6.02 5.42 -10.33
C ALA A 7 5.88 6.11 -8.97
N GLY A 8 4.66 6.41 -8.55
CA GLY A 8 4.46 6.98 -7.22
C GLY A 8 3.03 6.94 -6.72
N SER A 9 2.81 7.67 -5.63
CA SER A 9 1.53 7.72 -4.94
C SER A 9 0.55 8.61 -5.70
N ILE A 10 -0.70 8.16 -5.87
CA ILE A 10 -1.76 8.96 -6.55
C ILE A 10 -2.01 10.30 -5.83
N SER A 11 -1.78 10.37 -4.52
CA SER A 11 -1.89 11.57 -3.69
C SER A 11 -0.85 12.66 -4.02
N ILE A 12 0.24 12.32 -4.70
CA ILE A 12 1.34 13.23 -5.01
C ILE A 12 1.10 13.80 -6.40
N THR A 13 0.70 15.06 -6.50
CA THR A 13 0.43 15.76 -7.78
C THR A 13 1.54 16.74 -8.17
N ARG A 14 2.54 16.94 -7.31
CA ARG A 14 3.72 17.77 -7.56
C ARG A 14 4.97 17.04 -7.11
N LEU A 15 5.95 16.94 -8.00
CA LEU A 15 7.24 16.34 -7.69
C LEU A 15 8.12 17.31 -6.90
N HIS A 16 8.91 16.76 -5.99
CA HIS A 16 9.94 17.49 -5.28
C HIS A 16 11.15 17.74 -6.20
N GLU A 17 11.90 18.83 -5.98
CA GLU A 17 13.06 19.21 -6.80
C GLU A 17 14.10 18.06 -6.91
N LYS A 18 14.47 17.44 -5.78
CA LYS A 18 15.33 16.24 -5.74
C LYS A 18 14.86 15.09 -6.65
N VAL A 19 13.54 14.91 -6.80
CA VAL A 19 12.98 13.89 -7.70
C VAL A 19 13.13 14.34 -9.15
N GLN A 20 12.84 15.61 -9.44
CA GLN A 20 13.03 16.18 -10.79
C GLN A 20 14.49 16.10 -11.22
N GLU A 21 15.44 16.43 -10.34
CA GLU A 21 16.89 16.28 -10.57
C GLU A 21 17.28 14.83 -10.84
N ARG A 22 16.69 13.87 -10.10
CA ARG A 22 16.93 12.45 -10.33
C ARG A 22 16.43 12.01 -11.71
N ILE A 23 15.24 12.46 -12.11
CA ILE A 23 14.67 12.20 -13.44
C ILE A 23 15.53 12.85 -14.53
N ALA A 24 15.97 14.09 -14.33
CA ALA A 24 16.88 14.77 -15.25
C ALA A 24 18.18 14.00 -15.46
N GLY A 25 18.77 13.45 -14.40
CA GLY A 25 19.94 12.58 -14.49
C GLY A 25 19.67 11.28 -15.28
N ILE A 26 18.49 10.67 -15.13
CA ILE A 26 18.09 9.48 -15.88
C ILE A 26 17.98 9.80 -17.38
N VAL A 27 17.33 10.92 -17.72
CA VAL A 27 17.16 11.38 -19.11
C VAL A 27 18.51 11.74 -19.74
N ALA A 28 19.35 12.51 -19.04
CA ALA A 28 20.68 12.89 -19.51
C ALA A 28 21.60 11.67 -19.74
N SER A 29 21.41 10.60 -18.95
CA SER A 29 22.15 9.34 -19.12
C SER A 29 21.61 8.47 -20.26
N GLY A 30 20.56 8.89 -20.96
CA GLY A 30 19.97 8.15 -22.08
C GLY A 30 19.31 6.83 -21.68
N LEU A 31 18.89 6.67 -20.42
CA LEU A 31 18.24 5.45 -19.95
C LEU A 31 16.78 5.39 -20.45
N ASP A 32 16.29 4.16 -20.63
CA ASP A 32 14.87 3.95 -20.94
C ASP A 32 14.02 4.20 -19.70
N VAL A 33 12.85 4.81 -19.89
CA VAL A 33 11.90 5.07 -18.80
C VAL A 33 10.59 4.37 -19.10
N ILE A 34 10.11 3.59 -18.13
CA ILE A 34 8.75 3.06 -18.13
C ILE A 34 7.96 3.71 -17.01
N VAL A 35 6.76 4.18 -17.35
CA VAL A 35 5.88 4.91 -16.44
C VAL A 35 4.44 4.48 -16.65
N GLY A 36 3.63 4.54 -15.60
CA GLY A 36 2.22 4.23 -15.69
C GLY A 36 1.37 5.37 -16.27
N ASP A 37 0.16 5.03 -16.68
CA ASP A 37 -0.88 5.97 -17.10
C ASP A 37 -1.75 6.55 -15.95
N ALA A 38 -1.43 6.32 -14.67
CA ALA A 38 -2.32 6.76 -13.59
C ALA A 38 -2.32 8.29 -13.40
N GLY A 39 -3.27 8.81 -12.63
CA GLY A 39 -3.20 10.19 -12.13
C GLY A 39 -2.24 10.31 -10.95
N GLY A 40 -2.01 11.55 -10.50
CA GLY A 40 -1.09 11.82 -9.40
C GLY A 40 0.37 11.73 -9.86
N ALA A 41 1.19 10.94 -9.16
CA ALA A 41 2.63 10.93 -9.40
C ALA A 41 2.96 10.57 -10.84
N ASP A 42 2.29 9.56 -11.42
CA ASP A 42 2.48 9.14 -12.80
C ASP A 42 2.30 10.30 -13.79
N SER A 43 1.21 11.07 -13.68
CA SER A 43 1.00 12.26 -14.51
C SER A 43 2.06 13.36 -14.27
N SER A 44 2.52 13.54 -13.03
CA SER A 44 3.56 14.53 -12.72
C SER A 44 4.95 14.09 -13.22
N ILE A 45 5.26 12.79 -13.19
CA ILE A 45 6.45 12.19 -13.78
C ILE A 45 6.43 12.37 -15.29
N GLN A 46 5.30 12.05 -15.93
CA GLN A 46 5.11 12.28 -17.35
C GLN A 46 5.33 13.77 -17.71
N ALA A 47 4.72 14.71 -17.00
CA ALA A 47 4.96 16.14 -17.26
C ALA A 47 6.45 16.52 -17.14
N CYS A 48 7.12 16.07 -16.08
CA CYS A 48 8.55 16.30 -15.90
C CYS A 48 9.40 15.72 -17.04
N LEU A 49 9.07 14.52 -17.53
CA LEU A 49 9.77 13.89 -18.65
C LEU A 49 9.56 14.67 -19.96
N GLN A 50 8.35 15.20 -20.18
CA GLN A 50 8.04 16.05 -21.32
C GLN A 50 8.82 17.36 -21.29
N ASP A 51 8.87 18.03 -20.14
CA ASP A 51 9.62 19.28 -19.94
C ASP A 51 11.13 19.09 -20.19
N LEU A 52 11.64 17.89 -19.86
CA LEU A 52 13.03 17.49 -20.12
C LEU A 52 13.28 17.01 -21.57
N GLY A 53 12.24 16.97 -22.41
CA GLY A 53 12.35 16.50 -23.80
C GLY A 53 12.69 15.00 -23.92
N ALA A 54 12.31 14.18 -22.94
CA ALA A 54 12.64 12.76 -22.93
C ALA A 54 11.97 12.02 -24.10
N THR A 55 12.78 11.35 -24.93
CA THR A 55 12.30 10.58 -26.09
C THR A 55 12.20 9.08 -25.83
N ARG A 56 12.92 8.58 -24.81
CA ARG A 56 13.03 7.17 -24.45
C ARG A 56 12.05 6.77 -23.34
N VAL A 57 10.77 7.04 -23.58
CA VAL A 57 9.71 6.79 -22.59
C VAL A 57 8.68 5.83 -23.18
N THR A 58 8.22 4.85 -22.40
CA THR A 58 7.08 3.99 -22.73
C THR A 58 6.03 4.07 -21.63
N VAL A 59 4.79 4.36 -22.00
CA VAL A 59 3.66 4.43 -21.08
C VAL A 59 2.97 3.07 -20.99
N TYR A 60 2.81 2.54 -19.78
CA TYR A 60 2.12 1.29 -19.55
C TYR A 60 0.68 1.56 -19.11
N CYS A 61 -0.27 0.86 -19.73
CA CYS A 61 -1.67 0.92 -19.33
C CYS A 61 -2.33 -0.48 -19.38
N THR A 62 -3.34 -0.67 -18.54
CA THR A 62 -4.25 -1.81 -18.66
C THR A 62 -5.51 -1.35 -19.37
N GLY A 63 -5.92 -2.04 -20.44
CA GLY A 63 -7.14 -1.73 -21.18
C GLY A 63 -6.86 -1.36 -22.63
N LYS A 64 -7.80 -0.63 -23.26
CA LYS A 64 -7.74 -0.28 -24.69
C LYS A 64 -7.04 1.06 -24.96
N ALA A 65 -6.95 1.94 -23.97
CA ALA A 65 -6.33 3.26 -24.10
C ALA A 65 -5.74 3.70 -22.74
N PRO A 66 -4.62 4.44 -22.74
CA PRO A 66 -4.05 5.01 -21.53
C PRO A 66 -4.95 6.12 -21.00
N ARG A 67 -5.04 6.25 -19.67
CA ARG A 67 -5.73 7.37 -19.02
C ARG A 67 -4.95 8.68 -19.20
N ASN A 68 -3.62 8.61 -19.08
CA ASN A 68 -2.72 9.74 -19.26
C ASN A 68 -1.54 9.34 -20.17
N ASN A 69 -1.27 10.18 -21.16
CA ASN A 69 -0.05 10.16 -21.98
C ASN A 69 0.24 11.59 -22.48
N VAL A 70 0.94 12.39 -21.68
CA VAL A 70 1.03 13.85 -21.88
C VAL A 70 1.81 14.27 -23.13
N ALA A 71 2.72 13.41 -23.63
CA ALA A 71 3.57 13.71 -24.78
C ALA A 71 3.41 12.72 -25.94
N GLY A 72 2.40 11.84 -25.90
CA GLY A 72 2.12 10.89 -26.98
C GLY A 72 3.21 9.82 -27.17
N TRP A 73 3.91 9.43 -26.09
CA TRP A 73 4.91 8.37 -26.14
C TRP A 73 4.33 7.00 -26.54
N PRO A 74 5.16 6.06 -27.02
CA PRO A 74 4.77 4.67 -27.22
C PRO A 74 4.03 4.09 -26.00
N VAL A 75 2.99 3.30 -26.26
CA VAL A 75 2.16 2.69 -25.23
C VAL A 75 2.33 1.18 -25.25
N HIS A 76 2.64 0.59 -24.09
CA HIS A 76 2.61 -0.85 -23.89
C HIS A 76 1.30 -1.27 -23.19
N TYR A 77 0.50 -2.07 -23.89
CA TYR A 77 -0.80 -2.53 -23.42
C TYR A 77 -0.67 -3.85 -22.67
N VAL A 78 -1.01 -3.84 -21.38
CA VAL A 78 -0.96 -5.04 -20.55
C VAL A 78 -2.35 -5.66 -20.47
N GLN A 79 -2.44 -6.93 -20.88
CA GLN A 79 -3.67 -7.70 -20.75
C GLN A 79 -3.85 -8.18 -19.30
N SER A 80 -5.07 -8.06 -18.80
CA SER A 80 -5.44 -8.59 -17.48
C SER A 80 -6.68 -9.46 -17.60
N LYS A 81 -6.63 -10.64 -16.98
CA LYS A 81 -7.80 -11.52 -16.81
C LYS A 81 -8.73 -11.07 -15.69
N ALA A 82 -8.32 -10.07 -14.91
CA ALA A 82 -9.14 -9.54 -13.81
C ALA A 82 -10.31 -8.73 -14.35
N ARG A 83 -11.38 -8.62 -13.54
CA ARG A 83 -12.55 -7.79 -13.87
C ARG A 83 -12.10 -6.36 -14.16
N ALA A 84 -12.52 -5.82 -15.31
CA ALA A 84 -12.24 -4.44 -15.70
C ALA A 84 -12.63 -3.45 -14.58
N GLY A 85 -11.76 -2.47 -14.32
CA GLY A 85 -11.96 -1.49 -13.24
C GLY A 85 -11.63 -1.98 -11.83
N SER A 86 -11.29 -3.26 -11.64
CA SER A 86 -10.82 -3.75 -10.34
C SER A 86 -9.39 -3.32 -10.04
N ARG A 87 -8.98 -3.35 -8.76
CA ARG A 87 -7.59 -3.12 -8.37
C ARG A 87 -6.64 -4.09 -9.08
N ALA A 88 -6.97 -5.37 -9.11
CA ALA A 88 -6.15 -6.41 -9.77
C ALA A 88 -6.00 -6.18 -11.28
N PHE A 89 -6.99 -5.52 -11.91
CA PHE A 89 -6.90 -5.09 -13.30
C PHE A 89 -5.86 -3.97 -13.46
N PHE A 90 -5.93 -2.93 -12.63
CA PHE A 90 -4.99 -1.81 -12.71
C PHE A 90 -3.58 -2.16 -12.25
N THR A 91 -3.38 -3.10 -11.33
CA THR A 91 -2.04 -3.51 -10.88
C THR A 91 -1.36 -4.52 -11.79
N ALA A 92 -2.05 -5.02 -12.83
CA ALA A 92 -1.45 -5.94 -13.80
C ALA A 92 -0.32 -5.27 -14.58
N LYS A 93 -0.53 -4.02 -15.01
CA LYS A 93 0.53 -3.24 -15.67
C LYS A 93 1.71 -2.98 -14.73
N ASP A 94 1.46 -2.77 -13.43
CA ASP A 94 2.51 -2.45 -12.46
C ASP A 94 3.45 -3.64 -12.26
N ARG A 95 2.89 -4.86 -12.18
CA ARG A 95 3.66 -6.10 -12.19
C ARG A 95 4.49 -6.28 -13.46
N GLN A 96 3.93 -5.90 -14.61
CA GLN A 96 4.65 -5.95 -15.87
C GLN A 96 5.79 -4.92 -15.91
N MET A 97 5.55 -3.68 -15.45
CA MET A 97 6.60 -2.67 -15.34
C MET A 97 7.74 -3.11 -14.41
N ALA A 98 7.44 -3.72 -13.26
CA ALA A 98 8.47 -4.25 -12.37
C ALA A 98 9.30 -5.39 -13.03
N ARG A 99 8.68 -6.16 -13.92
CA ARG A 99 9.37 -7.20 -14.71
C ARG A 99 10.24 -6.63 -15.82
N ASP A 100 9.79 -5.57 -16.48
CA ASP A 100 10.45 -5.01 -17.66
C ASP A 100 11.52 -3.96 -17.30
N GLY A 101 11.39 -3.26 -16.16
CA GLY A 101 12.38 -2.30 -15.68
C GLY A 101 13.51 -2.95 -14.89
N ASP A 102 14.73 -2.47 -14.98
CA ASP A 102 15.91 -2.98 -14.26
C ASP A 102 16.08 -2.34 -12.88
N TYR A 103 15.61 -1.10 -12.72
CA TYR A 103 15.70 -0.31 -11.49
C TYR A 103 14.41 0.45 -11.23
N GLY A 104 14.02 0.62 -9.97
CA GLY A 104 12.85 1.42 -9.59
C GLY A 104 13.19 2.82 -9.07
N LEU A 105 12.43 3.83 -9.47
CA LEU A 105 12.35 5.13 -8.78
C LEU A 105 10.91 5.35 -8.31
N MET A 106 10.70 5.30 -7.00
CA MET A 106 9.38 5.32 -6.39
C MET A 106 9.16 6.59 -5.58
N ILE A 107 8.06 7.31 -5.80
CA ILE A 107 7.70 8.49 -5.01
C ILE A 107 6.58 8.14 -4.05
N TRP A 108 6.87 8.14 -2.75
CA TRP A 108 6.01 7.57 -1.73
C TRP A 108 5.60 8.55 -0.63
N ASP A 109 4.32 8.53 -0.26
CA ASP A 109 3.71 9.39 0.76
C ASP A 109 3.61 8.75 2.15
N CYS A 110 4.33 7.64 2.38
CA CYS A 110 4.25 6.80 3.58
C CYS A 110 2.88 6.10 3.80
N LYS A 111 1.98 6.12 2.82
CA LYS A 111 0.61 5.58 2.94
C LYS A 111 0.20 4.71 1.77
N SER A 112 0.67 5.03 0.56
CA SER A 112 0.26 4.37 -0.67
C SER A 112 0.68 2.92 -0.70
N THR A 113 -0.31 2.05 -0.56
CA THR A 113 -0.17 0.59 -0.71
C THR A 113 0.16 0.19 -2.15
N GLY A 114 -0.19 1.01 -3.16
CA GLY A 114 0.16 0.74 -4.55
C GLY A 114 1.66 0.92 -4.80
N THR A 115 2.23 2.01 -4.31
CA THR A 115 3.67 2.28 -4.42
C THR A 115 4.50 1.26 -3.67
N LEU A 116 4.09 0.87 -2.45
CA LEU A 116 4.71 -0.24 -1.72
C LEU A 116 4.62 -1.56 -2.48
N SER A 117 3.49 -1.84 -3.14
CA SER A 117 3.36 -3.02 -3.98
C SER A 117 4.42 -3.02 -5.08
N ASN A 118 4.65 -1.89 -5.75
CA ASN A 118 5.68 -1.79 -6.80
C ASN A 118 7.09 -2.08 -6.25
N VAL A 119 7.42 -1.58 -5.07
CA VAL A 119 8.69 -1.88 -4.38
C VAL A 119 8.81 -3.38 -4.08
N LEU A 120 7.74 -4.01 -3.57
CA LEU A 120 7.70 -5.45 -3.29
C LEU A 120 7.85 -6.29 -4.57
N GLU A 121 7.19 -5.91 -5.66
CA GLU A 121 7.32 -6.63 -6.94
C GLU A 121 8.76 -6.52 -7.47
N LEU A 122 9.40 -5.35 -7.39
CA LEU A 122 10.81 -5.19 -7.77
C LEU A 122 11.74 -6.05 -6.91
N LEU A 123 11.57 -6.03 -5.59
CA LEU A 123 12.35 -6.89 -4.68
C LEU A 123 12.15 -8.38 -4.96
N GLY A 124 10.91 -8.81 -5.24
CA GLY A 124 10.61 -10.19 -5.64
C GLY A 124 11.32 -10.61 -6.93
N HIS A 125 11.64 -9.65 -7.79
CA HIS A 125 12.46 -9.85 -9.00
C HIS A 125 13.96 -9.59 -8.77
N ARG A 126 14.41 -9.44 -7.52
CA ARG A 126 15.79 -9.09 -7.12
C ARG A 126 16.29 -7.77 -7.71
N LYS A 127 15.38 -6.84 -7.95
CA LYS A 127 15.68 -5.52 -8.50
C LYS A 127 15.65 -4.48 -7.41
N LYS A 128 16.61 -3.56 -7.48
CA LYS A 128 16.76 -2.49 -6.50
C LYS A 128 15.83 -1.32 -6.87
N SER A 129 15.44 -0.55 -5.85
CA SER A 129 14.70 0.69 -6.06
C SER A 129 15.20 1.82 -5.16
N LEU A 130 15.09 3.05 -5.65
CA LEU A 130 15.25 4.27 -4.89
C LEU A 130 13.85 4.80 -4.56
N VAL A 131 13.53 4.93 -3.28
CA VAL A 131 12.24 5.44 -2.83
C VAL A 131 12.42 6.85 -2.28
N PHE A 132 11.84 7.84 -2.96
CA PHE A 132 11.70 9.18 -2.39
C PHE A 132 10.56 9.20 -1.38
N VAL A 133 10.88 9.47 -0.12
CA VAL A 133 9.93 9.54 0.97
C VAL A 133 9.49 10.99 1.15
N ASN A 134 8.24 11.29 0.80
CA ASN A 134 7.73 12.66 0.83
C ASN A 134 7.68 13.26 2.25
N LYS A 135 7.56 12.43 3.28
CA LYS A 135 7.54 12.86 4.68
C LYS A 135 8.90 13.39 5.15
N THR A 136 9.99 12.69 4.80
CA THR A 136 11.36 13.06 5.21
C THR A 136 12.08 13.90 4.15
N ARG A 137 11.52 14.01 2.94
CA ARG A 137 12.11 14.71 1.78
C ARG A 137 13.47 14.14 1.39
N ASP A 138 13.62 12.83 1.55
CA ASP A 138 14.88 12.14 1.27
C ASP A 138 14.66 10.77 0.61
N PHE A 139 15.75 10.22 0.07
CA PHE A 139 15.74 8.93 -0.60
C PHE A 139 16.15 7.79 0.32
N ALA A 140 15.36 6.72 0.30
CA ALA A 140 15.73 5.42 0.86
C ALA A 140 16.11 4.47 -0.27
N LYS A 141 17.25 3.77 -0.13
CA LYS A 141 17.65 2.70 -1.06
C LYS A 141 17.05 1.40 -0.57
N ILE A 142 16.39 0.68 -1.46
CA ILE A 142 15.74 -0.61 -1.16
C ILE A 142 16.31 -1.65 -2.10
N GLY A 143 17.15 -2.54 -1.57
CA GLY A 143 17.75 -3.65 -2.30
C GLY A 143 17.52 -5.01 -1.67
N ASN A 144 17.15 -5.06 -0.39
CA ASN A 144 16.88 -6.29 0.35
C ASN A 144 15.65 -6.13 1.27
N PRO A 145 15.18 -7.22 1.90
CA PRO A 145 14.04 -7.18 2.82
C PRO A 145 14.26 -6.28 4.05
N ALA A 146 15.48 -6.20 4.58
CA ALA A 146 15.79 -5.36 5.75
C ALA A 146 15.65 -3.87 5.44
N ASP A 147 16.08 -3.43 4.25
CA ASP A 147 15.89 -2.06 3.77
C ASP A 147 14.39 -1.72 3.69
N LEU A 148 13.57 -2.68 3.22
CA LEU A 148 12.12 -2.50 3.15
C LEU A 148 11.51 -2.42 4.56
N GLU A 149 11.95 -3.23 5.52
CA GLU A 149 11.50 -3.13 6.91
C GLU A 149 11.79 -1.75 7.52
N GLN A 150 12.98 -1.19 7.27
CA GLN A 150 13.33 0.17 7.68
C GLN A 150 12.41 1.21 7.03
N LEU A 151 12.13 1.08 5.73
CA LEU A 151 11.19 1.95 5.03
C LEU A 151 9.79 1.93 5.66
N LEU A 152 9.33 0.76 6.11
CA LEU A 152 8.01 0.57 6.71
C LEU A 152 7.88 1.21 8.10
N GLN A 153 8.98 1.47 8.81
CA GLN A 153 8.96 2.22 10.07
C GLN A 153 8.49 3.67 9.90
N LEU A 154 8.51 4.19 8.66
CA LEU A 154 8.04 5.54 8.34
C LEU A 154 6.50 5.62 8.22
N MET A 155 5.82 4.47 8.13
CA MET A 155 4.35 4.41 8.11
C MET A 155 3.78 4.62 9.51
N SER A 156 2.57 5.19 9.59
CA SER A 156 1.77 5.07 10.81
C SER A 156 1.22 3.66 10.97
N ASP A 157 0.91 3.25 12.20
CA ASP A 157 0.28 1.95 12.47
C ASP A 157 -1.02 1.73 11.69
N SER A 158 -1.81 2.80 11.53
CA SER A 158 -3.02 2.77 10.70
C SER A 158 -2.72 2.49 9.22
N ALA A 159 -1.71 3.14 8.65
CA ALA A 159 -1.32 2.94 7.27
C ALA A 159 -0.69 1.55 7.05
N ARG A 160 0.09 1.06 8.01
CA ARG A 160 0.70 -0.27 7.98
C ARG A 160 -0.37 -1.37 8.05
N ARG A 161 -1.36 -1.25 8.93
CA ARG A 161 -2.52 -2.17 8.98
C ARG A 161 -3.30 -2.17 7.67
N LEU A 162 -3.55 -1.00 7.09
CA LEU A 162 -4.23 -0.89 5.80
C LEU A 162 -3.42 -1.53 4.66
N ALA A 163 -2.09 -1.44 4.70
CA ALA A 163 -1.23 -2.14 3.75
C ALA A 163 -1.33 -3.66 3.94
N ASP A 164 -1.32 -4.14 5.17
CA ASP A 164 -1.49 -5.56 5.45
C ASP A 164 -2.83 -6.09 4.93
N GLU A 165 -3.93 -5.39 5.21
CA GLU A 165 -5.27 -5.75 4.71
C GLU A 165 -5.36 -5.76 3.17
N LYS A 166 -4.76 -4.76 2.49
CA LYS A 166 -4.93 -4.58 1.04
C LYS A 166 -3.98 -5.41 0.19
N ILE A 167 -2.76 -5.65 0.65
CA ILE A 167 -1.71 -6.30 -0.14
C ILE A 167 -1.06 -7.49 0.57
N GLY A 168 -1.50 -7.84 1.78
CA GLY A 168 -0.88 -8.91 2.57
C GLY A 168 0.57 -8.59 2.89
N LEU A 169 0.86 -7.34 3.30
CA LEU A 169 2.21 -6.81 3.47
C LEU A 169 3.11 -7.73 4.31
N SER A 170 2.65 -8.17 5.48
CA SER A 170 3.43 -9.01 6.39
C SER A 170 3.71 -10.38 5.79
N ALA A 171 2.72 -10.99 5.14
CA ALA A 171 2.89 -12.27 4.45
C ALA A 171 3.87 -12.15 3.26
N ARG A 172 3.80 -11.06 2.50
CA ARG A 172 4.74 -10.80 1.40
C ARG A 172 6.15 -10.54 1.89
N LEU A 173 6.34 -9.83 3.00
CA LEU A 173 7.64 -9.63 3.63
C LEU A 173 8.24 -10.97 4.08
N ALA A 174 7.46 -11.79 4.78
CA ALA A 174 7.90 -13.12 5.21
C ALA A 174 8.30 -14.02 4.03
N ALA A 175 7.57 -13.94 2.91
CA ALA A 175 7.87 -14.70 1.69
C ALA A 175 9.16 -14.27 0.98
N LEU A 176 9.67 -13.05 1.23
CA LEU A 176 10.95 -12.60 0.69
C LEU A 176 12.15 -13.27 1.40
N GLY A 177 11.93 -13.89 2.57
CA GLY A 177 12.94 -14.59 3.36
C GLY A 177 13.98 -13.66 4.00
N PRO A 178 14.71 -14.11 5.04
CA PRO A 178 15.85 -13.36 5.56
C PRO A 178 16.97 -13.31 4.52
N ASP A 179 17.69 -12.19 4.52
CA ASP A 179 18.74 -11.84 3.58
C ASP A 179 19.76 -12.98 3.40
N ARG A 180 19.82 -13.55 2.20
CA ARG A 180 20.96 -14.36 1.73
C ARG A 180 21.86 -13.44 0.90
N SER A 181 22.49 -12.47 1.55
CA SER A 181 23.49 -11.61 0.91
C SER A 181 24.89 -12.12 1.26
N ALA A 182 25.52 -12.77 0.28
CA ALA A 182 26.96 -12.72 0.05
C ALA A 182 27.24 -13.21 -1.37
N ASP A 183 27.87 -12.35 -2.16
CA ASP A 183 28.44 -12.57 -3.49
C ASP A 183 27.48 -12.83 -4.66
N ASP A 184 27.27 -11.78 -5.48
CA ASP A 184 27.62 -11.90 -6.89
C ASP A 184 28.01 -10.52 -7.47
N PRO A 185 29.13 -10.41 -8.22
CA PRO A 185 29.60 -9.18 -8.82
C PRO A 185 28.78 -8.83 -10.07
N SER A 186 29.05 -7.63 -10.57
CA SER A 186 28.56 -7.01 -11.81
C SER A 186 28.20 -7.99 -12.95
N PRO A 187 27.12 -7.75 -13.72
CA PRO A 187 26.66 -8.71 -14.71
C PRO A 187 27.52 -8.64 -15.97
N ASP A 188 28.41 -9.61 -16.13
CA ASP A 188 28.90 -10.03 -17.44
C ASP A 188 28.87 -11.57 -17.50
N ALA A 189 28.33 -12.09 -18.62
CA ALA A 189 28.33 -13.48 -19.09
C ALA A 189 27.41 -14.56 -18.44
N ALA A 190 26.49 -15.05 -19.28
CA ALA A 190 26.04 -16.45 -19.47
C ALA A 190 25.35 -17.19 -18.30
N ALA A 191 24.04 -17.45 -18.34
CA ALA A 191 23.29 -18.43 -19.14
C ALA A 191 23.27 -19.89 -18.59
N VAL A 192 22.04 -20.45 -18.62
CA VAL A 192 21.63 -21.86 -18.86
C VAL A 192 21.11 -22.70 -17.66
N ALA A 193 19.95 -23.36 -17.96
CA ALA A 193 19.29 -24.54 -17.36
C ALA A 193 18.15 -24.24 -16.36
N ALA A 194 16.86 -24.23 -16.71
CA ALA A 194 15.94 -25.24 -17.28
C ALA A 194 15.35 -26.26 -16.27
N GLN A 195 14.02 -26.12 -16.08
CA GLN A 195 13.00 -27.14 -15.69
C GLN A 195 13.10 -27.69 -14.25
N THR A 196 12.01 -27.93 -13.49
CA THR A 196 10.88 -28.82 -13.81
C THR A 196 9.80 -28.81 -12.71
N VAL A 197 8.57 -29.18 -13.10
CA VAL A 197 7.45 -29.84 -12.36
C VAL A 197 6.49 -29.05 -11.46
N ALA A 198 5.21 -29.21 -11.82
CA ALA A 198 3.99 -28.86 -11.11
C ALA A 198 3.75 -29.73 -9.85
N ALA A 199 3.19 -29.14 -8.79
CA ALA A 199 2.44 -29.89 -7.78
C ALA A 199 1.45 -28.98 -7.04
N GLU A 200 0.37 -29.62 -6.63
CA GLU A 200 -0.88 -29.09 -6.12
C GLU A 200 -0.77 -28.24 -4.84
N ALA A 201 -1.79 -27.40 -4.68
CA ALA A 201 -2.11 -26.77 -3.40
C ALA A 201 -2.45 -27.82 -2.33
N PRO A 202 -2.07 -27.56 -1.08
CA PRO A 202 -2.93 -27.91 0.04
C PRO A 202 -3.39 -26.68 0.81
N ALA A 203 -4.60 -26.82 1.32
CA ALA A 203 -5.32 -25.86 2.12
C ALA A 203 -4.58 -25.43 3.39
N SER A 204 -4.95 -24.25 3.87
CA SER A 204 -4.53 -23.59 5.11
C SER A 204 -4.47 -24.50 6.33
N PRO A 205 -3.64 -24.11 7.32
CA PRO A 205 -4.04 -24.14 8.72
C PRO A 205 -4.19 -22.71 9.23
N LEU A 206 -5.41 -22.38 9.64
CA LEU A 206 -5.70 -21.24 10.51
C LEU A 206 -4.83 -21.34 11.77
N LEU A 207 -3.93 -20.39 11.98
CA LEU A 207 -3.48 -20.03 13.33
C LEU A 207 -4.39 -18.91 13.84
N LYS A 208 -5.33 -19.31 14.69
CA LYS A 208 -6.20 -18.41 15.46
C LYS A 208 -5.37 -17.80 16.60
N ASP A 209 -5.15 -16.49 16.57
CA ASP A 209 -4.75 -15.75 17.77
C ASP A 209 -5.97 -15.19 18.54
N PRO A 210 -5.93 -15.11 19.88
CA PRO A 210 -7.12 -15.19 20.74
C PRO A 210 -7.85 -13.86 20.98
N THR A 211 -7.47 -12.78 20.30
CA THR A 211 -8.00 -11.41 20.53
C THR A 211 -9.24 -11.08 19.71
N GLY A 212 -9.70 -11.99 18.84
CA GLY A 212 -10.88 -11.80 17.98
C GLY A 212 -12.21 -11.59 18.73
N GLY A 213 -12.31 -11.97 20.01
CA GLY A 213 -13.58 -11.92 20.76
C GLY A 213 -14.07 -10.51 21.09
N THR A 214 -13.27 -9.72 21.81
CA THR A 214 -13.70 -8.39 22.32
C THR A 214 -13.82 -7.36 21.22
N ALA A 215 -12.88 -7.36 20.27
CA ALA A 215 -12.92 -6.45 19.13
C ALA A 215 -14.13 -6.74 18.23
N MET A 216 -14.47 -8.01 18.01
CA MET A 216 -15.66 -8.38 17.23
C MET A 216 -16.96 -8.03 17.97
N LYS A 217 -17.02 -8.21 19.29
CA LYS A 217 -18.16 -7.77 20.11
C LYS A 217 -18.39 -6.26 20.01
N LEU A 218 -17.33 -5.45 20.13
CA LEU A 218 -17.43 -4.00 19.99
C LEU A 218 -17.89 -3.57 18.58
N ARG A 219 -17.40 -4.24 17.53
CA ARG A 219 -17.87 -4.00 16.15
C ARG A 219 -19.36 -4.27 16.01
N LEU A 220 -19.83 -5.43 16.48
CA LEU A 220 -21.24 -5.81 16.40
C LEU A 220 -22.14 -4.81 17.14
N LEU A 221 -21.72 -4.35 18.33
CA LEU A 221 -22.47 -3.35 19.10
C LEU A 221 -22.59 -2.00 18.36
N LEU A 222 -21.48 -1.48 17.82
CA LEU A 222 -21.49 -0.23 17.07
C LEU A 222 -22.28 -0.35 15.76
N MET A 223 -22.18 -1.48 15.06
CA MET A 223 -22.95 -1.74 13.85
C MET A 223 -24.45 -1.81 14.12
N SER A 224 -24.85 -2.45 15.23
CA SER A 224 -26.26 -2.48 15.66
C SER A 224 -26.76 -1.06 15.92
N ALA A 225 -26.03 -0.27 16.71
CA ALA A 225 -26.42 1.11 17.02
C ALA A 225 -26.54 1.99 15.76
N LEU A 226 -25.62 1.84 14.81
CA LEU A 226 -25.66 2.55 13.52
C LEU A 226 -26.84 2.11 12.65
N ARG A 227 -27.14 0.81 12.60
CA ARG A 227 -28.29 0.29 11.86
C ARG A 227 -29.60 0.81 12.44
N ASP A 228 -29.74 0.74 13.76
CA ASP A 228 -30.93 1.20 14.46
C ASP A 228 -31.16 2.69 14.21
N HIS A 229 -30.08 3.48 14.23
CA HIS A 229 -30.16 4.90 13.89
C HIS A 229 -30.59 5.16 12.44
N ILE A 230 -30.08 4.39 11.46
CA ILE A 230 -30.48 4.50 10.05
C ILE A 230 -31.98 4.18 9.89
N LEU A 231 -32.45 3.11 10.54
CA LEU A 231 -33.86 2.68 10.50
C LEU A 231 -34.79 3.70 11.17
N GLN A 232 -34.42 4.20 12.35
CA GLN A 232 -35.20 5.20 13.10
C GLN A 232 -35.26 6.55 12.38
N SER A 233 -34.18 6.94 11.71
CA SER A 233 -34.11 8.17 10.91
C SER A 233 -34.84 8.06 9.57
N ARG A 234 -35.44 6.89 9.25
CA ARG A 234 -36.13 6.59 7.98
C ARG A 234 -35.30 6.90 6.74
N LEU A 235 -33.97 6.76 6.84
CA LEU A 235 -33.07 7.01 5.74
C LEU A 235 -33.02 5.79 4.81
N SER A 236 -33.10 6.02 3.50
CA SER A 236 -32.75 4.99 2.52
C SER A 236 -31.24 4.73 2.55
N GLU A 237 -30.79 3.52 2.16
CA GLU A 237 -29.35 3.20 2.15
C GLU A 237 -28.49 4.23 1.39
N PRO A 238 -28.92 4.76 0.21
CA PRO A 238 -28.17 5.81 -0.47
C PRO A 238 -28.14 7.15 0.28
N ALA A 239 -29.20 7.48 1.01
CA ALA A 239 -29.23 8.69 1.84
C ALA A 239 -28.31 8.55 3.06
N ALA A 240 -28.33 7.38 3.71
CA ALA A 240 -27.42 7.05 4.81
C ALA A 240 -25.96 7.07 4.36
N ALA A 241 -25.66 6.55 3.17
CA ALA A 241 -24.31 6.56 2.59
C ALA A 241 -23.77 8.00 2.45
N ARG A 242 -24.60 8.91 1.92
CA ARG A 242 -24.24 10.33 1.78
C ARG A 242 -24.06 11.03 3.13
N LEU A 243 -24.97 10.78 4.07
CA LEU A 243 -24.93 11.39 5.39
C LEU A 243 -23.69 10.96 6.17
N LEU A 244 -23.36 9.66 6.12
CA LEU A 244 -22.24 9.07 6.85
C LEU A 244 -20.90 9.19 6.11
N GLY A 245 -20.89 9.76 4.90
CA GLY A 245 -19.67 9.96 4.11
C GLY A 245 -19.00 8.66 3.65
N VAL A 246 -19.77 7.57 3.49
CA VAL A 246 -19.26 6.25 3.11
C VAL A 246 -19.89 5.73 1.81
N PRO A 247 -19.21 4.86 1.05
CA PRO A 247 -19.81 4.24 -0.14
C PRO A 247 -21.08 3.45 0.16
N LEU A 248 -22.02 3.38 -0.79
CA LEU A 248 -23.28 2.63 -0.64
C LEU A 248 -23.05 1.15 -0.28
N SER A 249 -22.01 0.52 -0.83
CA SER A 249 -21.67 -0.87 -0.50
C SER A 249 -21.38 -1.06 0.99
N ARG A 250 -20.83 -0.05 1.67
CA ARG A 250 -20.56 -0.08 3.12
C ARG A 250 -21.84 0.02 3.93
N ILE A 251 -22.84 0.77 3.46
CA ILE A 251 -24.16 0.73 4.11
C ILE A 251 -24.81 -0.64 3.91
N SER A 252 -24.73 -1.21 2.71
CA SER A 252 -25.29 -2.53 2.44
C SER A 252 -24.63 -3.65 3.28
N ASP A 253 -23.30 -3.61 3.45
CA ASP A 253 -22.59 -4.56 4.31
C ASP A 253 -22.92 -4.35 5.81
N LEU A 254 -23.19 -3.11 6.23
CA LEU A 254 -23.63 -2.78 7.59
C LEU A 254 -25.06 -3.30 7.87
N MET A 255 -25.95 -3.20 6.89
CA MET A 255 -27.31 -3.74 6.96
C MET A 255 -27.34 -5.28 6.95
N ARG A 256 -26.28 -5.93 6.45
CA ARG A 256 -26.13 -7.40 6.35
C ARG A 256 -25.26 -8.04 7.44
N ASP A 257 -24.97 -7.32 8.52
CA ASP A 257 -24.19 -7.83 9.66
C ASP A 257 -22.77 -8.33 9.34
N LYS A 258 -22.14 -7.85 8.27
CA LYS A 258 -20.77 -8.26 7.91
C LYS A 258 -19.71 -7.55 8.74
N ALA A 259 -19.60 -7.89 10.02
CA ALA A 259 -18.69 -7.19 10.94
C ALA A 259 -17.20 -7.40 10.64
N ASP A 260 -16.86 -8.45 9.89
CA ASP A 260 -15.50 -8.76 9.43
C ASP A 260 -14.94 -7.70 8.46
N VAL A 261 -15.79 -6.96 7.76
CA VAL A 261 -15.35 -5.93 6.81
C VAL A 261 -15.22 -4.53 7.43
N PHE A 262 -15.62 -4.34 8.70
CA PHE A 262 -15.58 -3.04 9.37
C PHE A 262 -14.43 -2.93 10.38
N GLY A 263 -13.62 -1.88 10.22
CA GLY A 263 -12.72 -1.40 11.26
C GLY A 263 -13.51 -0.77 12.41
N LEU A 264 -13.04 -0.94 13.65
CA LEU A 264 -13.67 -0.33 14.83
C LEU A 264 -13.62 1.21 14.75
N ASP A 265 -12.50 1.74 14.26
CA ASP A 265 -12.28 3.16 13.97
C ASP A 265 -13.29 3.72 12.95
N MET A 266 -13.56 2.97 11.89
CA MET A 266 -14.55 3.36 10.88
C MET A 266 -15.95 3.43 11.50
N LEU A 267 -16.33 2.45 12.33
CA LEU A 267 -17.64 2.44 13.00
C LEU A 267 -17.79 3.59 13.99
N VAL A 268 -16.73 3.92 14.74
CA VAL A 268 -16.73 5.08 15.65
C VAL A 268 -16.87 6.39 14.87
N ASN A 269 -16.17 6.54 13.74
CA ASN A 269 -16.31 7.71 12.89
C ASN A 269 -17.72 7.82 12.30
N MET A 270 -18.27 6.72 11.78
CA MET A 270 -19.65 6.68 11.27
C MET A 270 -20.66 7.04 12.36
N ALA A 271 -20.49 6.53 13.59
CA ALA A 271 -21.36 6.86 14.71
C ALA A 271 -21.27 8.34 15.06
N THR A 272 -20.07 8.90 15.10
CA THR A 272 -19.86 10.33 15.36
C THR A 272 -20.47 11.21 14.28
N THR A 273 -20.31 10.85 13.00
CA THR A 273 -20.95 11.55 11.86
C THR A 273 -22.47 11.43 11.89
N ALA A 274 -23.01 10.32 12.40
CA ALA A 274 -24.44 10.14 12.63
C ALA A 274 -24.98 10.96 13.82
N GLY A 275 -24.11 11.70 14.53
CA GLY A 275 -24.50 12.42 15.75
C GLY A 275 -24.68 11.52 16.97
N LEU A 276 -24.22 10.26 16.91
CA LEU A 276 -24.23 9.35 18.04
C LEU A 276 -23.01 9.60 18.92
N ARG A 277 -23.22 9.61 20.23
CA ARG A 277 -22.14 9.67 21.22
C ARG A 277 -21.63 8.26 21.50
N VAL A 278 -20.31 8.06 21.41
CA VAL A 278 -19.66 6.78 21.75
C VAL A 278 -18.81 7.00 23.00
N ASP A 279 -19.19 6.36 24.11
CA ASP A 279 -18.39 6.34 25.34
C ASP A 279 -17.84 4.91 25.56
N MET A 280 -16.53 4.79 25.79
CA MET A 280 -15.87 3.50 26.07
C MET A 280 -15.33 3.52 27.50
N ARG A 281 -15.75 2.56 28.32
CA ARG A 281 -15.21 2.36 29.68
C ARG A 281 -14.25 1.18 29.69
N ILE A 282 -13.07 1.41 30.23
CA ILE A 282 -12.05 0.38 30.47
C ILE A 282 -12.03 0.15 31.98
N SER A 283 -12.13 -1.10 32.39
CA SER A 283 -12.07 -1.51 33.81
C SER A 283 -11.13 -2.68 33.92
N ASP A 284 -10.42 -2.76 35.04
CA ASP A 284 -9.53 -3.89 35.29
C ASP A 284 -10.31 -5.19 35.30
N ARG A 285 -9.70 -6.23 34.73
CA ARG A 285 -10.26 -7.57 34.80
C ARG A 285 -10.24 -8.02 36.27
N PRO A 286 -11.35 -8.48 36.84
CA PRO A 286 -11.41 -8.86 38.25
C PRO A 286 -10.46 -10.01 38.66
N ASP A 287 -9.83 -10.72 37.69
CA ASP A 287 -8.96 -11.88 37.92
C ASP A 287 -7.53 -11.75 37.37
N GLN A 288 -6.92 -10.56 37.38
CA GLN A 288 -5.47 -10.45 37.22
C GLN A 288 -4.84 -9.69 38.39
N PRO A 289 -3.95 -10.31 39.19
CA PRO A 289 -3.20 -9.56 40.18
C PRO A 289 -2.36 -8.54 39.43
N SER A 290 -2.54 -7.27 39.80
CA SER A 290 -1.78 -6.13 39.32
C SER A 290 -0.28 -6.42 39.46
N GLY A 291 0.37 -6.75 38.35
CA GLY A 291 1.82 -6.82 38.25
C GLY A 291 2.37 -5.40 38.36
N GLY A 292 2.49 -4.92 39.60
CA GLY A 292 3.20 -3.68 39.90
C GLY A 292 4.62 -3.78 39.36
N ILE A 293 5.04 -2.79 38.59
CA ILE A 293 6.44 -2.59 38.22
C ILE A 293 7.18 -2.28 39.54
N PRO A 294 8.10 -3.15 40.02
CA PRO A 294 8.90 -2.83 41.18
C PRO A 294 10.10 -1.99 40.72
N GLY A 295 10.27 -0.81 41.31
CA GLY A 295 11.57 -0.15 41.39
C GLY A 295 11.86 0.93 40.35
N LEU A 296 11.23 2.10 40.49
CA LEU A 296 11.94 3.38 40.31
C LEU A 296 11.60 4.22 41.54
N GLY A 297 12.40 4.02 42.59
CA GLY A 297 12.37 4.87 43.78
C GLY A 297 12.85 6.27 43.39
N PHE A 298 11.92 7.20 43.26
CA PHE A 298 12.22 8.61 43.49
C PHE A 298 12.49 8.76 44.99
N GLN A 299 13.77 8.86 45.35
CA GLN A 299 14.15 9.44 46.63
C GLN A 299 13.91 10.95 46.54
N ASP A 300 12.74 11.37 46.98
CA ASP A 300 12.59 12.68 47.62
C ASP A 300 12.97 12.52 49.09
N SER A 301 14.00 13.22 49.54
CA SER A 301 14.10 13.75 50.91
C SER A 301 15.17 14.83 50.97
N LEU A 302 14.67 16.07 50.98
CA LEU A 302 15.26 17.15 51.74
C LEU A 302 15.13 16.83 53.23
N LEU A 303 16.20 17.16 53.98
CA LEU A 303 16.43 17.07 55.44
C LEU A 303 17.03 15.75 55.94
#